data_AF-A0A955XWP7-F1
#
_entry.id   AF-A0A955XWP7-F1
#
_cell.length_a   1.000
_cell.length_b   1.000
_cell.length_c   1.000
_cell.angle_alpha   90.00
_cell.angle_beta   90.00
_cell.angle_gamma   90.00
#
_symmetry.space_group_name_H-M   'P 1'
#
loop_
_entity.id
_entity.type
_entity.pdbx_description
1 polymer ?
#
loop_
_entity_poly.entity_id
_entity_poly.type
_entity_poly.pdbx_seq_one_letter_code
_entity_poly.pdbx_strand_id
1 'polypeptide(L)'
;GGLILLMFSLYDLLFSRAERKERLAAVTAEHIIIPLGFPMMVGPATLAVALVLTKQYGASTVLICLALNFATNLLLLLAAERVQQKLGPGSMRAFGKVMGLVLVIIAVAMIRAGVSGSIRGDQTESTTEQASMIGVPMHPTTAPSD
;
A
#
# COMPACT_ATOMS: atom_id res chain seq x y z
N GLY A 1 9.28 7.11 7.03
CA GLY A 1 7.94 6.60 6.66
C GLY A 1 6.81 7.39 7.31
N GLY A 2 6.61 7.21 8.62
CA GLY A 2 5.46 7.78 9.34
C GLY A 2 5.28 9.30 9.20
N LEU A 3 6.36 10.09 9.18
CA LEU A 3 6.28 11.54 9.00
C LEU A 3 5.69 11.95 7.63
N ILE A 4 6.03 11.22 6.56
CA ILE A 4 5.51 11.51 5.20
C ILE A 4 4.01 11.23 5.16
N LEU A 5 3.56 10.12 5.76
CA LEU A 5 2.14 9.81 5.87
C LEU A 5 1.39 10.85 6.73
N LEU A 6 2.01 11.34 7.81
CA LEU A 6 1.44 12.39 8.65
C LEU A 6 1.24 13.68 7.86
N MET A 7 2.27 14.12 7.12
CA MET A 7 2.20 15.31 6.29
C MET A 7 1.18 15.19 5.17
N PHE A 8 1.16 14.04 4.47
CA PHE A 8 0.19 13.77 3.41
C PHE A 8 -1.24 13.81 3.93
N SER A 9 -1.48 13.19 5.09
CA SER A 9 -2.81 13.16 5.68
C SER A 9 -3.25 14.51 6.23
N LEU A 10 -2.34 15.28 6.84
CA LEU A 10 -2.66 16.62 7.33
C LEU A 10 -2.97 17.55 6.16
N TYR A 11 -2.20 17.46 5.08
CA TYR A 11 -2.49 18.17 3.84
C TYR A 11 -3.85 17.76 3.25
N ASP A 12 -4.18 16.46 3.25
CA ASP A 12 -5.47 15.98 2.75
C ASP A 12 -6.68 16.46 3.56
N LEU A 13 -6.51 16.60 4.89
CA LEU A 13 -7.56 17.05 5.80
C LEU A 13 -7.75 18.58 5.77
N LEU A 14 -6.65 19.34 5.70
CA LEU A 14 -6.67 20.81 5.66
C LEU A 14 -7.06 21.35 4.29
N PHE A 15 -6.47 20.80 3.22
CA PHE A 15 -6.79 21.14 1.84
C PHE A 15 -7.81 20.14 1.33
N SER A 16 -9.08 20.40 1.69
CA SER A 16 -10.24 19.68 1.18
C SER A 16 -10.13 19.53 -0.34
N ARG A 17 -10.50 18.34 -0.84
CA ARG A 17 -10.35 17.84 -2.23
C ARG A 17 -10.78 18.79 -3.37
N ALA A 18 -11.42 19.92 -3.06
CA ALA A 18 -11.84 20.96 -3.98
C ALA A 18 -10.70 21.49 -4.86
N GLU A 19 -9.57 21.92 -4.27
CA GLU A 19 -8.42 22.42 -5.04
C GLU A 19 -7.73 21.32 -5.86
N ARG A 20 -7.84 20.06 -5.42
CA ARG A 20 -7.24 18.91 -6.11
C ARG A 20 -7.97 18.58 -7.40
N LYS A 21 -9.30 18.68 -7.40
CA LYS A 21 -10.12 18.50 -8.60
C LYS A 21 -9.88 19.63 -9.59
N GLU A 22 -9.67 20.85 -9.11
CA GLU A 22 -9.36 22.02 -9.93
C GLU A 22 -7.97 21.93 -10.58
N ARG A 23 -6.94 21.51 -9.83
CA ARG A 23 -5.62 21.22 -10.40
C ARG A 23 -5.64 20.07 -11.40
N LEU A 24 -6.39 19.00 -11.13
CA LEU A 24 -6.51 17.89 -12.08
C LEU A 24 -7.23 18.33 -13.37
N ALA A 25 -8.28 19.13 -13.23
CA ALA A 25 -9.02 19.70 -14.36
C ALA A 25 -8.14 20.65 -15.20
N ALA A 26 -7.30 21.47 -14.53
CA ALA A 26 -6.33 22.34 -15.20
C ALA A 26 -5.26 21.53 -15.96
N VAL A 27 -4.80 20.41 -15.41
CA VAL A 27 -3.83 19.52 -16.09
C VAL A 27 -4.47 18.76 -17.25
N THR A 28 -5.76 18.41 -17.19
CA THR A 28 -6.46 17.76 -18.32
C THR A 28 -6.81 18.70 -19.47
N ALA A 29 -6.81 20.01 -19.24
CA ALA A 29 -7.06 21.01 -20.29
C ALA A 29 -5.86 21.15 -21.25
N GLU A 30 -4.66 20.81 -20.80
CA GLU A 30 -3.48 20.67 -21.65
C GLU A 30 -3.35 19.21 -22.10
N HIS A 31 -3.23 19.01 -23.40
CA HIS A 31 -3.43 17.78 -24.17
C HIS A 31 -2.44 16.62 -23.85
N ILE A 32 -2.41 16.13 -22.61
CA ILE A 32 -1.58 15.00 -22.14
C ILE A 32 -2.46 13.76 -22.01
N ILE A 33 -2.87 13.19 -23.14
CA ILE A 33 -3.78 12.02 -23.14
C ILE A 33 -3.02 10.69 -22.92
N ILE A 34 -1.68 10.70 -22.93
CA ILE A 34 -0.73 9.61 -22.60
C ILE A 34 0.66 10.27 -22.53
N PRO A 35 1.61 10.01 -21.59
CA PRO A 35 1.89 8.82 -20.78
C PRO A 35 2.17 9.16 -19.28
N LEU A 36 1.32 9.95 -18.63
CA LEU A 36 1.39 10.16 -17.16
C LEU A 36 0.29 9.38 -16.42
N GLY A 37 -0.87 9.21 -17.07
CA GLY A 37 -1.99 8.45 -16.51
C GLY A 37 -1.69 6.96 -16.34
N PHE A 38 -0.95 6.34 -17.26
CA PHE A 38 -0.62 4.92 -17.17
C PHE A 38 0.39 4.61 -16.05
N PRO A 39 1.50 5.38 -15.88
CA PRO A 39 2.37 5.26 -14.71
C PRO A 39 1.69 5.64 -13.38
N MET A 40 0.70 6.55 -13.39
CA MET A 40 -0.10 6.86 -12.20
C MET A 40 -1.12 5.76 -11.85
N MET A 41 -1.75 5.16 -12.86
CA MET A 41 -2.68 4.03 -12.70
C MET A 41 -1.95 2.75 -12.25
N VAL A 42 -0.79 2.49 -12.85
CA VAL A 42 0.05 1.32 -12.56
C VAL A 42 1.20 1.77 -11.67
N GLY A 43 0.99 1.73 -10.36
CA GLY A 43 2.01 2.14 -9.39
C GLY A 43 3.29 1.31 -9.50
N PRO A 44 4.47 1.86 -9.14
CA PRO A 44 5.73 1.13 -9.19
C PRO A 44 5.72 -0.15 -8.33
N ALA A 45 4.94 -0.16 -7.25
CA ALA A 45 4.74 -1.32 -6.41
C ALA A 45 4.04 -2.48 -7.15
N THR A 46 3.03 -2.20 -7.98
CA THR A 46 2.33 -3.26 -8.73
C THR A 46 3.21 -3.85 -9.83
N LEU A 47 4.06 -3.01 -10.46
CA LEU A 47 5.07 -3.50 -11.41
C LEU A 47 6.08 -4.45 -10.73
N ALA A 48 6.57 -4.10 -9.54
CA ALA A 48 7.49 -4.95 -8.79
C ALA A 48 6.84 -6.31 -8.43
N VAL A 49 5.59 -6.29 -7.96
CA VAL A 49 4.83 -7.51 -7.65
C VAL A 49 4.63 -8.37 -8.91
N ALA A 50 4.23 -7.78 -10.03
CA ALA A 50 4.06 -8.51 -11.29
C ALA A 50 5.36 -9.17 -11.77
N LEU A 51 6.51 -8.50 -11.59
CA LEU A 51 7.82 -9.04 -11.91
C LEU A 51 8.19 -10.23 -11.02
N VAL A 52 7.93 -10.13 -9.71
CA VAL A 52 8.17 -11.25 -8.78
C VAL A 52 7.28 -12.45 -9.11
N LEU A 53 6.00 -12.22 -9.39
CA LEU A 53 5.05 -13.27 -9.75
C LEU A 53 5.42 -13.97 -11.06
N THR A 54 5.86 -13.23 -12.07
CA THR A 54 6.28 -13.82 -13.36
C THR A 54 7.50 -14.73 -13.21
N LYS A 55 8.41 -14.41 -12.26
CA LYS A 55 9.55 -15.28 -11.94
C LYS A 55 9.16 -16.55 -11.18
N GLN A 56 8.09 -16.52 -10.36
CA GLN A 56 7.67 -17.67 -9.55
C GLN A 56 6.72 -18.64 -10.27
N TYR A 57 5.73 -18.12 -11.01
CA TYR A 57 4.61 -18.91 -11.54
C TYR A 57 4.58 -19.03 -13.07
N GLY A 58 5.57 -18.46 -13.75
CA GLY A 58 5.66 -18.41 -15.21
C GLY A 58 4.76 -17.33 -15.83
N ALA A 59 5.12 -16.89 -17.04
CA ALA A 59 4.47 -15.76 -17.69
C ALA A 59 2.99 -16.00 -18.06
N SER A 60 2.61 -17.23 -18.42
CA SER A 60 1.25 -17.59 -18.86
C SER A 60 0.21 -17.46 -17.74
N THR A 61 0.50 -18.01 -16.56
CA THR A 61 -0.38 -17.94 -15.38
C THR A 61 -0.57 -16.49 -14.94
N VAL A 62 0.52 -15.72 -14.88
CA VAL A 62 0.46 -14.33 -14.44
C VAL A 62 -0.33 -13.47 -15.40
N LEU A 63 -0.23 -13.70 -16.71
CA LEU A 63 -1.01 -12.96 -17.70
C LEU A 63 -2.53 -13.15 -17.52
N ILE A 64 -2.97 -14.38 -17.22
CA ILE A 64 -4.38 -14.68 -16.94
C ILE A 64 -4.85 -13.97 -15.67
N CYS A 65 -4.08 -14.07 -14.58
CA CYS A 65 -4.40 -13.38 -13.31
C CYS A 65 -4.41 -11.85 -13.47
N LEU A 66 -3.51 -11.30 -14.27
CA LEU A 66 -3.42 -9.88 -14.55
C LEU A 66 -4.64 -9.41 -15.37
N ALA A 67 -5.00 -10.15 -16.41
CA ALA A 67 -6.20 -9.87 -17.21
C ALA A 67 -7.46 -9.87 -16.33
N LEU A 68 -7.58 -10.83 -15.40
CA LEU A 68 -8.71 -10.90 -14.48
C LEU A 68 -8.75 -9.72 -13.49
N ASN A 69 -7.59 -9.26 -13.00
CA ASN A 69 -7.49 -8.06 -12.16
C ASN A 69 -7.94 -6.80 -12.93
N PHE A 70 -7.49 -6.64 -14.17
CA PHE A 70 -7.92 -5.51 -15.00
C PHE A 70 -9.42 -5.56 -15.31
N ALA A 71 -9.97 -6.74 -15.61
CA ALA A 71 -11.41 -6.91 -15.82
C ALA A 71 -12.21 -6.52 -14.57
N THR A 72 -11.75 -6.96 -13.39
CA THR A 72 -12.38 -6.61 -12.10
C THR A 72 -12.29 -5.11 -11.81
N ASN A 73 -11.12 -4.51 -12.03
CA ASN A 73 -10.91 -3.07 -11.83
C ASN A 73 -11.76 -2.24 -12.80
N LEU A 74 -11.90 -2.68 -14.05
CA LEU A 74 -12.76 -2.04 -15.04
C LEU A 74 -14.24 -2.09 -14.58
N LEU A 75 -14.71 -3.26 -14.15
CA LEU A 75 -16.07 -3.41 -13.64
C LEU A 75 -16.31 -2.53 -12.40
N LEU A 76 -15.31 -2.42 -11.52
CA LEU A 76 -15.35 -1.54 -10.36
C LEU A 76 -15.43 -0.06 -10.78
N LEU A 77 -14.68 0.36 -11.81
CA LEU A 77 -14.72 1.72 -12.32
C LEU A 77 -16.10 2.06 -12.91
N LEU A 78 -16.70 1.16 -13.69
CA LEU A 78 -18.07 1.33 -14.18
C LEU A 78 -19.08 1.38 -13.03
N ALA A 79 -18.88 0.56 -11.99
CA ALA A 79 -19.70 0.61 -10.79
C ALA A 79 -19.48 1.90 -9.99
N ALA A 80 -18.27 2.48 -10.02
CA ALA A 80 -17.93 3.69 -9.27
C ALA A 80 -18.77 4.89 -9.68
N GLU A 81 -19.14 5.04 -10.96
CA GLU A 81 -20.07 6.08 -11.40
C GLU A 81 -21.46 5.92 -10.76
N ARG A 82 -21.96 4.68 -10.71
CA ARG A 82 -23.24 4.37 -10.04
C ARG A 82 -23.17 4.58 -8.53
N VAL A 83 -22.05 4.21 -7.92
CA VAL A 83 -21.77 4.44 -6.50
C VAL A 83 -21.72 5.94 -6.22
N GLN A 84 -21.05 6.74 -7.06
CA GLN A 84 -20.96 8.19 -6.91
C GLN A 84 -22.34 8.87 -6.96
N GLN A 85 -23.22 8.41 -7.87
CA GLN A 85 -24.59 8.92 -7.96
C GLN A 85 -25.42 8.55 -6.73
N LYS A 86 -25.27 7.33 -6.19
CA LYS A 86 -26.01 6.87 -5.00
C LYS A 86 -25.50 7.48 -3.69
N LEU A 87 -24.18 7.63 -3.54
CA LEU A 87 -23.55 8.10 -2.30
C LEU A 87 -23.63 9.61 -2.13
N GLY A 88 -23.90 10.36 -3.20
CA GLY A 88 -24.02 11.81 -3.17
C GLY A 88 -22.73 12.53 -2.76
N PRO A 89 -22.67 13.87 -2.92
CA PRO A 89 -21.47 14.65 -2.63
C PRO A 89 -21.11 14.66 -1.13
N GLY A 90 -22.10 14.51 -0.25
CA GLY A 90 -21.91 14.50 1.19
C GLY A 90 -21.12 13.28 1.68
N SER A 91 -21.53 12.07 1.28
CA SER A 91 -20.85 10.84 1.71
C SER A 91 -19.45 10.75 1.14
N MET A 92 -19.24 11.14 -0.13
CA MET A 92 -17.90 11.15 -0.72
C MET A 92 -16.93 12.06 0.06
N ARG A 93 -17.42 13.21 0.54
CA ARG A 93 -16.64 14.13 1.38
C ARG A 93 -16.38 13.55 2.77
N ALA A 94 -17.36 12.87 3.37
CA ALA A 94 -17.18 12.17 4.64
C ALA A 94 -16.14 11.03 4.52
N PHE A 95 -16.23 10.20 3.48
CA PHE A 95 -15.27 9.12 3.21
C PHE A 95 -13.84 9.65 3.03
N GLY A 96 -13.67 10.76 2.30
CA GLY A 96 -12.37 11.42 2.17
C GLY A 96 -11.76 11.81 3.52
N LYS A 97 -12.57 12.40 4.41
CA LYS A 97 -12.12 12.75 5.77
C LYS A 97 -11.74 11.53 6.61
N VAL A 98 -12.52 10.46 6.52
CA VAL A 98 -12.24 9.21 7.25
C VAL A 98 -10.92 8.60 6.77
N MET A 99 -10.68 8.55 5.46
CA MET A 99 -9.42 8.03 4.92
C MET A 99 -8.21 8.84 5.36
N GLY A 100 -8.33 10.18 5.39
CA GLY A 100 -7.32 11.03 6.02
C GLY A 100 -7.11 10.64 7.49
N LEU A 101 -8.17 10.57 8.29
CA LEU A 101 -8.03 10.22 9.71
C LEU A 101 -7.35 8.86 9.93
N VAL A 102 -7.67 7.84 9.11
CA VAL A 102 -7.02 6.53 9.13
C VAL A 102 -5.52 6.66 8.84
N LEU A 103 -5.13 7.48 7.86
CA LEU A 103 -3.71 7.73 7.55
C LEU A 103 -2.98 8.44 8.69
N VAL A 104 -3.61 9.41 9.38
CA VAL A 104 -3.04 10.03 10.60
C VAL A 104 -2.76 8.96 11.65
N ILE A 105 -3.72 8.06 11.90
CA ILE A 105 -3.58 7.01 12.91
C ILE A 105 -2.41 6.08 12.55
N ILE A 106 -2.33 5.63 11.29
CA ILE A 106 -1.22 4.78 10.82
C ILE A 106 0.12 5.52 10.95
N ALA A 107 0.16 6.81 10.59
CA ALA A 107 1.37 7.62 10.68
C ALA A 107 1.87 7.73 12.13
N VAL A 108 0.98 8.03 13.09
CA VAL A 108 1.31 8.11 14.51
C VAL A 108 1.76 6.75 15.04
N ALA A 109 1.09 5.66 14.66
CA ALA A 109 1.50 4.31 15.05
C ALA A 109 2.93 3.98 14.57
N MET A 110 3.28 4.35 13.33
CA MET A 110 4.64 4.16 12.80
C MET A 110 5.66 5.05 13.50
N ILE A 111 5.34 6.31 13.78
CA ILE A 111 6.24 7.22 14.51
C ILE A 111 6.48 6.69 15.93
N ARG A 112 5.43 6.26 16.63
CA ARG A 112 5.53 5.68 17.97
C ARG A 112 6.41 4.43 17.97
N ALA A 113 6.21 3.54 17.00
CA ALA A 113 7.02 2.33 16.87
C ALA A 113 8.50 2.66 16.60
N GLY A 114 8.76 3.64 15.72
CA GLY A 114 10.13 4.09 15.41
C GLY A 114 10.83 4.74 16.61
N VAL A 115 10.15 5.66 17.31
CA VAL A 115 10.72 6.33 18.50
C VAL A 115 10.92 5.32 19.64
N SER A 116 9.94 4.45 19.89
CA SER A 116 10.04 3.40 20.92
C SER A 116 11.17 2.42 20.62
N GLY A 117 11.36 2.05 19.35
CA GLY A 117 12.48 1.21 18.92
C GLY A 117 13.84 1.91 19.09
N SER A 118 13.89 3.23 18.85
CA SER A 118 15.13 4.00 19.00
C SER A 118 15.54 4.24 20.45
N ILE A 119 14.58 4.45 21.37
CA ILE A 119 14.87 4.66 22.80
C ILE A 119 15.08 3.35 23.55
N ARG A 120 14.49 2.25 23.06
CA ARG A 120 14.60 0.91 23.63
C ARG A 120 15.66 0.09 22.90
N GLY A 121 16.77 0.76 22.55
CA GLY A 121 17.92 0.13 21.91
C GLY A 121 18.19 -1.23 22.54
N ASP A 122 18.09 -2.26 21.69
CA ASP A 122 18.62 -3.59 21.94
C ASP A 122 17.90 -4.52 22.95
N GLN A 123 16.72 -5.03 22.60
CA GLN A 123 16.12 -6.22 23.23
C GLN A 123 15.77 -7.29 22.19
N THR A 124 16.63 -7.50 21.20
CA THR A 124 16.52 -8.64 20.27
C THR A 124 17.72 -9.57 20.33
N GLU A 125 18.85 -9.17 20.93
CA GLU A 125 20.02 -10.06 21.10
C GLU A 125 19.89 -11.01 22.31
N SER A 126 19.08 -10.66 23.33
CA SER A 126 18.91 -11.47 24.55
C SER A 126 18.11 -12.77 24.38
N THR A 127 17.45 -13.00 23.23
CA THR A 127 16.74 -14.27 22.97
C THR A 127 17.63 -15.29 22.24
N THR A 128 18.58 -14.83 21.40
CA THR A 128 19.52 -15.71 20.70
C THR A 128 20.67 -16.15 21.60
N GLU A 129 21.14 -15.27 22.50
CA GLU A 129 22.19 -15.62 23.46
C GLU A 129 21.65 -16.53 24.59
N GLN A 130 20.41 -16.30 25.06
CA GLN A 130 19.78 -17.21 26.01
C GLN A 130 19.56 -18.61 25.40
N ALA A 131 19.11 -18.72 24.14
CA ALA A 131 18.94 -20.02 23.48
C ALA A 131 20.26 -20.82 23.34
N SER A 132 21.41 -20.14 23.25
CA SER A 132 22.73 -20.79 23.25
C SER A 132 23.18 -21.23 24.65
N MET A 133 22.85 -20.46 25.70
CA MET A 133 23.15 -20.81 27.10
C MET A 133 22.31 -21.98 27.66
N ILE A 134 21.09 -22.23 27.15
CA ILE A 134 20.25 -23.35 27.61
C ILE A 134 20.67 -24.70 26.99
N GLY A 135 21.73 -24.74 26.18
CA GLY A 135 22.32 -25.99 25.69
C GLY A 135 21.31 -26.90 24.99
N VAL A 136 20.33 -26.35 24.26
CA VAL A 136 19.34 -27.17 23.56
C VAL A 136 20.02 -27.83 22.36
N PRO A 137 20.19 -29.16 22.33
CA PRO A 137 20.81 -29.84 21.22
C PRO A 137 19.89 -29.76 20.00
N MET A 138 20.42 -29.22 18.91
CA MET A 138 19.87 -29.42 17.57
C MET A 138 20.01 -30.91 17.23
N HIS A 139 18.89 -31.62 17.07
CA HIS A 139 18.89 -32.95 16.47
C HIS A 139 18.76 -32.82 14.96
N PRO A 140 19.84 -32.97 14.17
CA PRO A 140 19.72 -33.17 12.73
C PRO A 140 19.20 -34.60 12.51
N THR A 141 17.89 -34.76 12.35
CA THR A 141 17.35 -35.98 11.73
C THR A 141 17.47 -35.84 10.22
N THR A 142 18.69 -35.94 9.71
CA THR A 142 18.92 -36.28 8.30
C THR A 142 18.70 -37.78 8.13
N ALA A 143 17.66 -38.11 7.37
CA ALA A 143 17.51 -39.16 6.36
C ALA A 143 18.16 -40.56 6.55
N PRO A 144 17.46 -41.63 6.08
CA PRO A 144 17.84 -43.02 6.28
C PRO A 144 18.99 -43.45 5.37
N SER A 145 19.87 -44.29 5.91
CA SER A 145 20.71 -45.22 5.14
C SER A 145 19.93 -46.52 4.94
N ASP A 146 19.51 -46.78 3.70
CA ASP A 146 19.54 -48.09 2.99
C ASP A 146 18.66 -48.04 1.73
#